data_AF-A0A1E3LU72-F1
#
_entry.id   AF-A0A1E3LU72-F1
#
_cell.length_a   1.000
_cell.length_b   1.000
_cell.length_c   1.000
_cell.angle_alpha   90.00
_cell.angle_beta   90.00
_cell.angle_gamma   90.00
#
_symmetry.space_group_name_H-M   'P 1'
#
loop_
_entity.id
_entity.type
_entity.pdbx_description
1 polymer ?
#
loop_
_entity_poly.entity_id
_entity_poly.type
_entity_poly.pdbx_seq_one_letter_code
_entity_poly.pdbx_strand_id
1 'polypeptide(L)'
;MRLFLGGWMIVSGYSHWAPSFGLMPGFPQPLGTLPLSSQMLVSMIEVGMFDMVKTVEIIGGLCLIFGVFVPAAVLLLLPVSAIVFYNAIFLNLRTDRLFNPTYMGVMCLYMNVILALAYVRYYVPMLSLRSSPGSLRDLLLLGRVFRRDDQLPRG
;
A
#
# COMPACT_ATOMS: atom_id res chain seq x y z
N MET A 1 14.10 -0.14 -0.70
CA MET A 1 12.75 0.38 -1.07
C MET A 1 11.62 -0.36 -0.37
N ARG A 2 11.49 -1.69 -0.51
CA ARG A 2 10.45 -2.49 0.17
C ARG A 2 10.30 -2.17 1.66
N LEU A 3 11.39 -2.26 2.43
CA LEU A 3 11.37 -2.02 3.87
C LEU A 3 10.99 -0.58 4.23
N PHE A 4 11.43 0.38 3.42
CA PHE A 4 11.14 1.79 3.66
C PHE A 4 9.67 2.13 3.38
N LEU A 5 9.13 1.65 2.25
CA LEU A 5 7.70 1.75 1.95
C LEU A 5 6.86 1.04 3.03
N GLY A 6 7.23 -0.19 3.40
CA GLY A 6 6.52 -0.95 4.43
C GLY A 6 6.52 -0.25 5.79
N GLY A 7 7.68 0.25 6.22
CA GLY A 7 7.82 1.00 7.46
C GLY A 7 6.97 2.28 7.44
N TRP A 8 6.98 3.02 6.33
CA TRP A 8 6.14 4.21 6.20
C TRP A 8 4.65 3.89 6.27
N MET A 9 4.18 2.82 5.60
CA MET A 9 2.77 2.42 5.63
C MET A 9 2.33 2.05 7.06
N ILE A 10 3.20 1.36 7.83
CA ILE A 10 2.93 1.07 9.24
C ILE A 10 2.85 2.35 10.06
N VAL A 11 3.82 3.26 9.93
CA VAL A 11 3.83 4.52 10.69
C VAL A 11 2.62 5.39 10.34
N SER A 12 2.24 5.45 9.06
CA SER A 12 1.06 6.18 8.58
C SER A 12 -0.24 5.62 9.16
N GLY A 13 -0.43 4.30 9.14
CA GLY A 13 -1.59 3.67 9.75
C GLY A 13 -1.60 3.79 11.28
N TYR A 14 -0.44 3.64 11.92
CA TYR A 14 -0.29 3.84 13.37
C TYR A 14 -0.67 5.26 13.80
N SER A 15 -0.24 6.30 13.07
CA SER A 15 -0.60 7.70 13.39
C SER A 15 -2.10 7.94 13.41
N HIS A 16 -2.89 7.20 12.62
CA HIS A 16 -4.36 7.27 12.63
C HIS A 16 -4.97 6.57 13.85
N TRP A 17 -4.48 5.38 14.18
CA TRP A 17 -5.05 4.55 15.24
C TRP A 17 -4.55 4.92 16.66
N ALA A 18 -3.36 5.49 16.78
CA ALA A 18 -2.75 5.82 18.07
C ALA A 18 -3.64 6.70 18.97
N PRO A 19 -4.28 7.78 18.47
CA PRO A 19 -5.19 8.60 19.28
C PRO A 19 -6.36 7.80 19.87
N SER A 20 -6.91 6.84 19.11
CA SER A 20 -8.01 5.97 19.58
C SER A 20 -7.62 5.08 20.76
N PHE A 21 -6.32 4.81 20.93
CA PHE A 21 -5.76 4.04 22.04
C PHE A 21 -5.14 4.93 23.14
N GLY A 22 -5.30 6.26 23.06
CA GLY A 22 -4.67 7.20 24.00
C GLY A 22 -3.15 7.33 23.84
N LEU A 23 -2.59 6.88 22.70
CA LEU A 23 -1.18 6.94 22.39
C LEU A 23 -0.85 8.19 21.55
N MET A 24 0.42 8.63 21.60
CA MET A 24 0.90 9.74 20.78
C MET A 24 1.02 9.31 19.30
N PRO A 25 0.43 10.07 18.35
CA PRO A 25 0.58 9.77 16.93
C PRO A 25 2.01 10.03 16.45
N GLY A 26 2.48 9.25 15.47
CA GLY A 26 3.83 9.42 14.91
C GLY A 26 4.00 10.72 14.12
N PHE A 27 2.90 11.23 13.55
CA PHE A 27 2.79 12.55 12.96
C PHE A 27 1.31 12.97 12.94
N PRO A 28 0.99 14.27 12.91
CA PRO A 28 -0.39 14.74 12.83
C PRO A 28 -1.03 14.30 11.51
N GLN A 29 -2.17 13.62 11.58
CA GLN A 29 -2.88 13.16 10.40
C GLN A 29 -3.33 14.38 9.56
N PRO A 30 -2.86 14.53 8.30
CA PRO A 30 -3.23 15.68 7.48
C PRO A 30 -4.70 15.56 7.07
N LEU A 31 -5.52 16.53 7.46
CA LEU A 31 -6.93 16.66 7.03
C LEU A 31 -7.10 17.53 5.78
N GLY A 32 -6.02 17.82 5.07
CA GLY A 32 -6.00 18.74 3.93
C GLY A 32 -6.00 20.21 4.35
N THR A 33 -5.33 21.06 3.56
CA THR A 33 -5.30 22.52 3.83
C THR A 33 -6.26 23.30 2.94
N LEU A 34 -6.68 22.71 1.81
CA LEU A 34 -7.63 23.29 0.87
C LEU A 34 -9.01 22.64 1.02
N PRO A 35 -10.10 23.37 0.68
CA PRO A 35 -11.47 22.88 0.88
C PRO A 35 -11.74 21.52 0.23
N LEU A 36 -11.27 21.32 -1.00
CA LEU A 36 -11.52 20.09 -1.75
C LEU A 36 -10.76 18.88 -1.18
N SER A 37 -9.51 19.09 -0.74
CA SER A 37 -8.74 18.06 -0.03
C SER A 37 -9.40 17.69 1.30
N SER A 38 -9.87 18.70 2.03
CA SER A 38 -10.53 18.46 3.31
C SER A 38 -11.84 17.72 3.15
N GLN A 39 -12.69 18.13 2.21
CA GLN A 39 -13.95 17.45 1.92
C GLN A 39 -13.74 15.96 1.59
N MET A 40 -12.74 15.64 0.77
CA MET A 40 -12.43 14.24 0.46
C MET A 40 -12.03 13.45 1.72
N LEU A 41 -11.14 14.00 2.55
CA LEU A 41 -10.66 13.28 3.74
C LEU A 41 -11.73 13.17 4.83
N VAL A 42 -12.51 14.22 5.06
CA VAL A 42 -13.61 14.22 6.03
C VAL A 42 -14.70 13.24 5.60
N SER A 43 -15.13 13.27 4.34
CA SER A 43 -16.13 12.31 3.84
C SER A 43 -15.64 10.86 3.94
N MET A 44 -14.36 10.60 3.66
CA MET A 44 -13.77 9.26 3.86
C MET A 44 -13.79 8.82 5.32
N ILE A 45 -13.60 9.73 6.27
CA ILE A 45 -13.68 9.45 7.70
C ILE A 45 -15.14 9.16 8.09
N GLU A 46 -16.08 10.00 7.65
CA GLU A 46 -17.51 9.86 7.97
C GLU A 46 -18.10 8.52 7.51
N VAL A 47 -17.68 8.02 6.35
CA VAL A 47 -18.13 6.71 5.82
C VAL A 47 -17.28 5.53 6.31
N GLY A 48 -16.28 5.76 7.17
CA GLY A 48 -15.38 4.73 7.70
C GLY A 48 -14.35 4.18 6.70
N MET A 49 -14.32 4.71 5.46
CA MET A 49 -13.35 4.31 4.44
C MET A 49 -11.91 4.66 4.87
N PHE A 50 -11.73 5.73 5.62
CA PHE A 50 -10.41 6.14 6.11
C PHE A 50 -9.81 5.09 7.07
N ASP A 51 -10.62 4.56 8.00
CA ASP A 51 -10.21 3.50 8.93
C ASP A 51 -9.79 2.22 8.18
N MET A 52 -10.56 1.86 7.14
CA MET A 52 -10.25 0.72 6.28
C MET A 52 -8.92 0.92 5.56
N VAL A 53 -8.70 2.09 4.95
CA VAL A 53 -7.46 2.43 4.26
C VAL A 53 -6.27 2.34 5.21
N LYS A 54 -6.38 2.91 6.42
CA LYS A 54 -5.29 2.91 7.41
C LYS A 54 -4.99 1.51 7.93
N THR A 55 -6.00 0.68 8.09
CA THR A 55 -5.81 -0.75 8.43
C THR A 55 -5.08 -1.50 7.31
N VAL A 56 -5.45 -1.25 6.05
CA VAL A 56 -4.77 -1.82 4.88
C VAL A 56 -3.31 -1.37 4.80
N GLU A 57 -2.99 -0.11 5.13
CA GLU A 57 -1.61 0.38 5.21
C GLU A 57 -0.79 -0.41 6.22
N ILE A 58 -1.33 -0.69 7.41
CA ILE A 58 -0.63 -1.49 8.43
C ILE A 58 -0.42 -2.92 7.93
N ILE A 59 -1.46 -3.59 7.45
CA ILE A 59 -1.37 -4.99 6.99
C ILE A 59 -0.40 -5.12 5.81
N GLY A 60 -0.58 -4.29 4.78
CA GLY A 60 0.31 -4.25 3.63
C GLY A 60 1.75 -3.90 4.03
N GLY A 61 1.92 -2.95 4.94
CA GLY A 61 3.21 -2.57 5.48
C GLY A 61 3.92 -3.72 6.21
N LEU A 62 3.20 -4.49 7.04
CA LEU A 62 3.73 -5.68 7.71
C LEU A 62 4.13 -6.76 6.71
N CYS A 63 3.30 -7.03 5.69
CA CYS A 63 3.64 -7.92 4.58
C CYS A 63 4.93 -7.47 3.87
N LEU A 64 5.07 -6.17 3.61
CA LEU A 64 6.29 -5.60 3.03
C LEU A 64 7.49 -5.62 3.97
N ILE A 65 7.33 -5.59 5.29
CA ILE A 65 8.47 -5.73 6.23
C ILE A 65 8.92 -7.19 6.30
N PHE A 66 8.01 -8.11 6.59
CA PHE A 66 8.32 -9.52 6.78
C PHE A 66 8.61 -10.26 5.47
N GLY A 67 8.29 -9.68 4.32
CA GLY A 67 8.53 -10.29 3.02
C GLY A 67 7.52 -11.37 2.68
N VAL A 68 6.35 -11.32 3.31
CA VAL A 68 5.27 -12.28 3.13
C VAL A 68 4.21 -11.67 2.22
N PHE A 69 3.74 -12.42 1.22
CA PHE A 69 2.76 -11.95 0.23
C PHE A 69 3.13 -10.62 -0.45
N VAL A 70 4.41 -10.36 -0.70
CA VAL A 70 4.91 -9.06 -1.21
C VAL A 70 4.17 -8.59 -2.48
N PRO A 71 4.00 -9.41 -3.55
CA PRO A 71 3.30 -8.94 -4.74
C PRO A 71 1.83 -8.58 -4.46
N ALA A 72 1.14 -9.37 -3.63
CA ALA A 72 -0.24 -9.07 -3.25
C ALA A 72 -0.33 -7.78 -2.41
N ALA A 73 0.60 -7.57 -1.47
CA ALA A 73 0.65 -6.37 -0.64
C ALA A 73 0.92 -5.11 -1.46
N VAL A 74 1.83 -5.18 -2.43
CA VAL A 74 2.12 -4.07 -3.36
C VAL A 74 0.87 -3.68 -4.16
N LEU A 75 0.17 -4.66 -4.74
CA LEU A 75 -1.09 -4.41 -5.45
C LEU A 75 -2.18 -3.81 -4.55
N LEU A 76 -2.32 -4.33 -3.33
CA LEU A 76 -3.28 -3.85 -2.35
C LEU A 76 -3.01 -2.38 -1.95
N LEU A 77 -1.73 -2.02 -1.77
CA LEU A 77 -1.32 -0.67 -1.39
C LEU A 77 -1.36 0.32 -2.56
N LEU A 78 -1.46 -0.16 -3.81
CA LEU A 78 -1.42 0.69 -5.02
C LEU A 78 -2.55 1.73 -5.04
N PRO A 79 -3.84 1.37 -4.95
CA PRO A 79 -4.93 2.35 -4.92
C PRO A 79 -4.84 3.30 -3.73
N VAL A 80 -4.36 2.81 -2.57
CA VAL A 80 -4.14 3.64 -1.37
C VAL A 80 -3.10 4.73 -1.66
N SER A 81 -1.93 4.34 -2.17
CA SER A 81 -0.86 5.27 -2.51
C SER A 81 -1.26 6.25 -3.62
N ALA A 82 -2.13 5.83 -4.54
CA ALA A 82 -2.66 6.69 -5.61
C ALA A 82 -3.60 7.77 -5.07
N ILE A 83 -4.50 7.45 -4.14
CA ILE A 83 -5.39 8.43 -3.51
C ILE A 83 -4.59 9.42 -2.65
N VAL A 84 -3.57 8.94 -1.92
CA VAL A 84 -2.66 9.81 -1.15
C VAL A 84 -1.92 10.78 -2.07
N PHE A 85 -1.41 10.30 -3.20
CA PHE A 85 -0.79 11.15 -4.22
C PHE A 85 -1.78 12.16 -4.81
N TYR A 86 -3.00 11.71 -5.15
CA TYR A 86 -4.04 12.56 -5.70
C TYR A 86 -4.41 13.70 -4.75
N ASN A 87 -4.61 13.37 -3.46
CA ASN A 87 -4.83 14.36 -2.42
C ASN A 87 -3.67 15.35 -2.32
N ALA A 88 -2.44 14.85 -2.34
CA ALA A 88 -1.24 15.63 -2.06
C ALA A 88 -0.90 16.60 -3.20
N ILE A 89 -1.02 16.18 -4.46
CA ILE A 89 -0.61 16.96 -5.63
C ILE A 89 -1.77 17.73 -6.24
N PHE A 90 -2.90 17.08 -6.50
CA PHE A 90 -4.01 17.71 -7.23
C PHE A 90 -4.93 18.49 -6.29
N LEU A 91 -5.33 17.91 -5.15
CA LEU A 91 -6.27 18.59 -4.26
C LEU A 91 -5.63 19.63 -3.35
N ASN A 92 -4.37 19.41 -2.94
CA ASN A 92 -3.60 20.40 -2.18
C ASN A 92 -2.73 21.33 -3.05
N LEU A 93 -2.74 21.15 -4.37
CA LEU A 93 -1.98 21.96 -5.33
C LEU A 93 -0.46 22.06 -5.02
N ARG A 94 0.13 21.05 -4.36
CA ARG A 94 1.55 21.02 -4.00
C ARG A 94 2.42 20.47 -5.14
N THR A 95 2.23 20.99 -6.34
CA THR A 95 2.95 20.56 -7.55
C THR A 95 4.45 20.81 -7.47
N ASP A 96 4.88 21.79 -6.66
CA ASP A 96 6.27 22.05 -6.29
C ASP A 96 6.96 20.84 -5.65
N ARG A 97 6.20 19.95 -5.01
CA ARG A 97 6.71 18.78 -4.29
C ARG A 97 6.70 17.50 -5.11
N LEU A 98 6.37 17.56 -6.40
CA LEU A 98 6.24 16.39 -7.27
C LEU A 98 7.55 15.57 -7.33
N PHE A 99 8.70 16.25 -7.35
CA PHE A 99 10.01 15.61 -7.39
C PHE A 99 10.76 15.67 -6.05
N ASN A 100 10.08 16.04 -4.95
CA ASN A 100 10.72 16.15 -3.66
C ASN A 100 10.81 14.78 -2.97
N PRO A 101 12.00 14.18 -2.81
CA PRO A 101 12.18 12.83 -2.27
C PRO A 101 11.85 12.73 -0.77
N THR A 102 11.75 13.86 -0.07
CA THR A 102 11.35 13.88 1.35
C THR A 102 9.83 13.90 1.51
N TYR A 103 9.08 14.18 0.44
CA TYR A 103 7.64 14.30 0.49
C TYR A 103 6.97 12.94 0.28
N MET A 104 6.71 12.28 1.41
CA MET A 104 6.22 10.90 1.44
C MET A 104 4.87 10.69 0.74
N GLY A 105 4.01 11.72 0.67
CA GLY A 105 2.75 11.64 -0.09
C GLY A 105 2.95 11.29 -1.57
N VAL A 106 4.09 11.67 -2.15
CA VAL A 106 4.44 11.33 -3.54
C VAL A 106 5.31 10.08 -3.61
N MET A 107 6.33 10.01 -2.75
CA MET A 107 7.28 8.91 -2.77
C MET A 107 6.64 7.56 -2.48
N CYS A 108 5.54 7.52 -1.72
CA CYS A 108 4.77 6.28 -1.52
C CYS A 108 4.30 5.69 -2.84
N LEU A 109 3.69 6.50 -3.71
CA LEU A 109 3.22 6.02 -5.01
C LEU A 109 4.39 5.59 -5.89
N TYR A 110 5.46 6.38 -5.96
CA TYR A 110 6.61 6.07 -6.81
C TYR A 110 7.29 4.77 -6.38
N MET A 111 7.57 4.60 -5.10
CA MET A 111 8.14 3.36 -4.59
C MET A 111 7.21 2.18 -4.81
N ASN A 112 5.90 2.36 -4.66
CA ASN A 112 4.94 1.29 -4.85
C ASN A 112 4.85 0.87 -6.33
N VAL A 113 4.86 1.82 -7.27
CA VAL A 113 4.92 1.55 -8.71
C VAL A 113 6.23 0.86 -9.09
N ILE A 114 7.38 1.35 -8.59
CA ILE A 114 8.68 0.71 -8.84
C ILE A 114 8.69 -0.73 -8.32
N LEU A 115 8.16 -0.97 -7.13
CA LEU A 115 8.02 -2.33 -6.58
C LEU A 115 7.05 -3.17 -7.40
N ALA A 116 5.92 -2.61 -7.84
CA ALA A 116 4.97 -3.32 -8.70
C ALA A 116 5.63 -3.77 -10.01
N LEU A 117 6.40 -2.89 -10.64
CA LEU A 117 7.17 -3.23 -11.83
C LEU A 117 8.26 -4.28 -11.53
N ALA A 118 8.94 -4.18 -10.40
CA ALA A 118 9.95 -5.18 -9.99
C ALA A 118 9.35 -6.58 -9.80
N TYR A 119 8.08 -6.68 -9.37
CA TYR A 119 7.34 -7.93 -9.21
C TYR A 119 6.43 -8.27 -10.40
N VAL A 120 6.60 -7.62 -11.57
CA VAL A 120 5.74 -7.81 -12.74
C VAL A 120 5.61 -9.27 -13.18
N ARG A 121 6.68 -10.07 -13.03
CA ARG A 121 6.69 -11.51 -13.33
C ARG A 121 5.58 -12.27 -12.61
N TYR A 122 5.19 -11.84 -11.41
CA TYR A 122 4.12 -12.48 -10.63
C TYR A 122 2.72 -12.02 -11.05
N TYR A 123 2.60 -10.86 -11.71
CA TYR A 123 1.33 -10.31 -12.17
C TYR A 123 0.97 -10.75 -13.60
N VAL A 124 1.96 -11.00 -14.46
CA VAL A 124 1.72 -11.43 -15.85
C VAL A 124 0.79 -12.66 -15.95
N PRO A 125 0.94 -13.73 -15.13
CA PRO A 125 0.02 -14.86 -15.17
C PRO A 125 -1.41 -14.50 -14.77
N MET A 126 -1.60 -13.53 -13.87
CA MET A 126 -2.92 -13.05 -13.46
C MET A 126 -3.64 -12.29 -14.58
N LEU A 127 -2.90 -11.74 -15.54
CA LEU A 127 -3.43 -10.98 -16.67
C LEU A 127 -3.65 -11.85 -17.92
N SER A 128 -3.56 -13.17 -17.82
CA SER A 128 -3.78 -14.06 -18.96
C SER A 128 -5.24 -13.99 -19.46
N LEU A 129 -5.43 -13.70 -20.75
CA LEU A 129 -6.76 -13.54 -21.39
C LEU A 129 -7.67 -14.77 -21.31
N ARG A 130 -7.11 -15.96 -21.18
CA ARG A 130 -7.82 -17.23 -21.09
C ARG A 130 -7.23 -18.07 -19.96
N SER A 131 -7.77 -17.92 -18.77
CA SER A 131 -7.47 -18.79 -17.63
C SER A 131 -8.50 -19.95 -17.59
N SER A 132 -8.02 -21.18 -17.41
CA SER A 132 -8.90 -22.30 -17.07
C SER A 132 -9.19 -22.23 -15.57
N PRO A 133 -10.44 -22.48 -15.12
CA PRO A 133 -10.73 -22.66 -13.70
C PRO A 133 -9.84 -23.76 -13.12
N GLY A 134 -9.27 -23.49 -11.95
CA GLY A 134 -8.49 -24.48 -11.20
C GLY A 134 -9.35 -25.65 -10.71
N SER A 135 -8.69 -26.78 -10.45
CA SER A 135 -9.31 -27.96 -9.83
C SER A 135 -9.24 -27.87 -8.31
N LEU A 136 -10.07 -28.62 -7.58
CA LEU A 136 -9.93 -28.80 -6.12
C LEU A 136 -8.53 -29.32 -5.71
N ARG A 137 -7.83 -29.99 -6.63
CA ARG A 137 -6.43 -30.40 -6.45
C ARG A 137 -5.46 -29.22 -6.31
N ASP A 138 -5.80 -28.05 -6.86
CA ASP A 138 -4.98 -26.84 -6.75
C ASP A 138 -5.05 -26.24 -5.34
N LEU A 139 -6.06 -26.58 -4.53
CA LEU A 139 -6.07 -26.24 -3.09
C LEU A 139 -4.92 -26.93 -2.33
N LEU A 140 -4.39 -28.05 -2.83
CA LEU A 140 -3.20 -28.68 -2.25
C LEU A 140 -1.94 -27.84 -2.49
N LEU A 141 -1.94 -26.97 -3.50
CA LEU A 141 -0.83 -26.05 -3.78
C LEU A 141 -0.79 -24.90 -2.75
N LEU A 142 -1.90 -24.55 -2.09
CA LEU A 142 -1.89 -23.62 -0.95
C LEU A 142 -0.96 -24.11 0.17
N GLY A 143 -0.92 -25.42 0.40
CA GLY A 143 0.03 -26.02 1.37
C GLY A 143 1.50 -25.83 0.98
N ARG A 144 1.81 -25.65 -0.31
CA ARG A 144 3.17 -25.34 -0.79
C ARG A 144 3.52 -23.87 -0.63
N VAL A 145 2.55 -22.96 -0.68
CA VAL A 145 2.78 -21.51 -0.45
C VAL A 145 3.40 -21.22 0.92
N PHE A 146 3.07 -22.06 1.93
CA PHE A 146 3.63 -21.94 3.27
C PHE A 146 4.95 -22.71 3.48
N ARG A 147 5.37 -23.55 2.52
CA ARG A 147 6.68 -24.21 2.55
C ARG A 147 7.71 -23.31 1.87
N ARG A 148 8.77 -22.94 2.61
CA ARG A 148 9.94 -22.26 2.05
C ARG A 148 10.59 -23.15 0.99
N ASP A 149 10.35 -22.84 -0.27
CA ASP A 149 11.20 -23.34 -1.35
C ASP A 149 12.41 -22.39 -1.45
N ASP A 150 13.43 -22.62 -0.62
CA ASP A 150 14.75 -21.95 -0.69
C ASP A 150 15.57 -22.38 -1.93
N GLN A 151 14.93 -22.86 -3.00
CA GLN A 151 15.61 -23.35 -4.19
C GLN A 151 14.85 -23.00 -5.48
N LEU A 152 15.19 -21.85 -6.07
CA LEU A 152 15.08 -21.69 -7.52
C LEU A 152 16.43 -21.20 -8.07
N PRO A 153 16.98 -21.85 -9.12
CA PRO A 153 18.29 -21.51 -9.65
C PRO A 153 18.27 -20.11 -10.28
N ARG A 154 19.37 -19.38 -10.08
CA ARG A 154 19.69 -18.18 -10.84
C ARG A 154 19.94 -18.62 -12.30
N GLY A 155 18.96 -18.40 -13.17
CA GLY A 155 19.17 -18.31 -14.61
C GLY A 155 19.61 -16.90 -14.98
#